data_AF-A0A0U1LN09-F1
#
_entry.id   AF-A0A0U1LN09-F1
#
_cell.length_a   1.000
_cell.length_b   1.000
_cell.length_c   1.000
_cell.angle_alpha   90.00
_cell.angle_beta   90.00
_cell.angle_gamma   90.00
#
_symmetry.space_group_name_H-M   'P 1'
#
loop_
_entity.id
_entity.type
_entity.pdbx_description
1 polymer ?
#
loop_
_entity_poly.entity_id
_entity_poly.type
_entity_poly.pdbx_seq_one_letter_code
_entity_poly.pdbx_strand_id
1 'polypeptide(L)'
;MDSSPSDGSRRNSPQPASAQRPKIVGAHASSADAGTATTAAPIPDEDHGVDLPLTMAASVVLTGLPQDAHRALADAEAIDTGKVTVRFQPLPSAPILRKAVFKISASQKFETVVNFLRKKLDCKENDSVFCYINNVFAPSLDEGIGGLWRCFKNETDDQLWVQYSMTPFFG
;
A
#
# COMPACT_ATOMS: atom_id res chain seq x y z
N MET A 1 -9.91 47.96 54.17
CA MET A 1 -10.28 46.60 54.61
C MET A 1 -10.74 45.85 53.38
N ASP A 2 -9.87 45.13 52.68
CA ASP A 2 -8.43 45.00 52.91
C ASP A 2 -7.67 44.82 51.58
N SER A 3 -6.35 44.97 51.60
CA SER A 3 -5.49 44.90 50.41
C SER A 3 -4.37 43.86 50.58
N SER A 4 -3.80 43.40 49.46
CA SER A 4 -2.46 42.75 49.39
C SER A 4 -2.38 41.28 49.90
N PRO A 5 -1.28 40.54 49.63
CA PRO A 5 -0.52 40.46 48.36
C PRO A 5 0.07 39.06 48.01
N SER A 6 0.85 39.04 46.90
CA SER A 6 2.13 38.31 46.73
C SER A 6 2.19 36.83 46.26
N ASP A 7 3.33 36.58 45.57
CA ASP A 7 4.04 35.32 45.28
C ASP A 7 3.38 34.22 44.40
N GLY A 8 4.14 33.40 43.66
CA GLY A 8 5.60 33.44 43.49
C GLY A 8 6.22 32.23 42.74
N SER A 9 6.90 32.50 41.63
CA SER A 9 8.00 31.74 41.00
C SER A 9 8.19 30.23 41.31
N ARG A 10 7.71 29.35 40.42
CA ARG A 10 8.29 28.01 40.15
C ARG A 10 8.35 27.81 38.62
N ARG A 11 9.55 27.76 38.00
CA ARG A 11 10.43 26.58 37.79
C ARG A 11 9.76 25.47 36.97
N ASN A 12 10.40 24.78 36.01
CA ASN A 12 11.70 24.94 35.32
C ASN A 12 11.78 23.86 34.23
N SER A 13 12.24 24.15 33.00
CA SER A 13 12.73 23.13 32.04
C SER A 13 13.56 23.75 30.90
N PRO A 14 14.47 23.00 30.24
CA PRO A 14 15.59 23.58 29.51
C PRO A 14 15.33 23.91 28.04
N GLN A 15 16.07 24.90 27.53
CA GLN A 15 16.15 25.30 26.13
C GLN A 15 17.26 24.50 25.42
N PRO A 16 17.02 23.88 24.24
CA PRO A 16 18.07 23.17 23.49
C PRO A 16 19.10 24.15 22.90
N ALA A 17 20.36 23.74 22.86
CA ALA A 17 21.49 24.63 22.59
C ALA A 17 21.79 24.84 21.09
N SER A 18 22.08 26.08 20.72
CA SER A 18 22.59 26.45 19.39
C SER A 18 24.09 26.13 19.25
N ALA A 19 24.45 25.03 18.60
CA ALA A 19 25.84 24.55 18.49
C ALA A 19 26.35 24.40 17.03
N GLN A 20 26.90 25.50 16.51
CA GLN A 20 28.02 25.58 15.55
C GLN A 20 28.19 24.51 14.44
N ARG A 21 27.77 24.91 13.23
CA ARG A 21 28.22 24.39 11.92
C ARG A 21 29.76 24.41 11.79
N PRO A 22 30.44 23.30 11.43
CA PRO A 22 31.86 23.31 11.09
C PRO A 22 32.13 24.02 9.75
N LYS A 23 33.31 24.64 9.62
CA LYS A 23 33.79 25.27 8.37
C LYS A 23 34.69 24.29 7.63
N ILE A 24 34.40 24.01 6.36
CA ILE A 24 35.31 23.27 5.48
C ILE A 24 36.26 24.29 4.84
N VAL A 25 37.57 24.09 5.01
CA VAL A 25 38.63 24.86 4.34
C VAL A 25 38.90 24.23 2.97
N GLY A 26 39.15 25.04 1.95
CA GLY A 26 39.30 24.58 0.56
C GLY A 26 40.74 24.66 0.01
N ALA A 27 40.83 24.34 -1.27
CA ALA A 27 41.98 24.47 -2.17
C ALA A 27 43.17 23.51 -1.97
N HIS A 28 43.28 22.53 -2.89
CA HIS A 28 44.39 22.55 -3.84
C HIS A 28 43.99 21.89 -5.18
N ALA A 29 44.52 22.43 -6.28
CA ALA A 29 44.55 21.81 -7.61
C ALA A 29 46.04 21.46 -7.93
N SER A 30 46.42 20.69 -8.96
CA SER A 30 45.69 20.11 -10.13
C SER A 30 46.15 18.63 -10.32
N SER A 31 46.14 17.90 -11.45
CA SER A 31 45.78 18.06 -12.89
C SER A 31 45.83 16.68 -13.58
N ALA A 32 45.33 16.56 -14.83
CA ALA A 32 45.56 15.46 -15.79
C ALA A 32 44.92 14.08 -15.46
N ASP A 33 44.58 13.21 -16.42
CA ASP A 33 44.31 13.33 -17.89
C ASP A 33 43.55 12.05 -18.35
N ALA A 34 43.22 11.94 -19.64
CA ALA A 34 42.62 10.81 -20.36
C ALA A 34 41.11 10.61 -20.13
N GLY A 35 40.33 10.83 -21.19
CA GLY A 35 38.91 10.52 -21.25
C GLY A 35 38.61 9.28 -22.10
N THR A 36 37.58 8.54 -21.71
CA THR A 36 36.90 7.56 -22.56
C THR A 36 35.40 7.84 -22.48
N ALA A 37 34.77 8.18 -23.60
CA ALA A 37 33.32 8.29 -23.66
C ALA A 37 32.74 6.88 -23.80
N THR A 38 32.05 6.42 -22.75
CA THR A 38 31.28 5.16 -22.80
C THR A 38 29.80 5.46 -22.62
N THR A 39 29.05 5.11 -23.65
CA THR A 39 27.60 5.20 -23.84
C THR A 39 26.78 4.94 -22.57
N ALA A 40 25.74 5.74 -22.36
CA ALA A 40 24.66 5.34 -21.45
C ALA A 40 23.99 4.09 -22.01
N ALA A 41 24.17 2.95 -21.33
CA ALA A 41 23.46 1.73 -21.68
C ALA A 41 21.97 1.89 -21.33
N PRO A 42 21.04 1.56 -22.24
CA PRO A 42 19.65 1.40 -21.85
C PRO A 42 19.53 0.24 -20.84
N ILE A 43 18.57 0.34 -19.92
CA ILE A 43 18.18 -0.80 -19.09
C ILE A 43 17.63 -1.87 -20.05
N PRO A 44 18.09 -3.13 -20.00
CA PRO A 44 17.47 -4.19 -20.78
C PRO A 44 16.04 -4.42 -20.29
N ASP A 45 15.07 -4.26 -21.19
CA ASP A 45 13.69 -4.71 -20.98
C ASP A 45 13.66 -6.24 -21.04
N GLU A 46 14.12 -6.88 -19.95
CA GLU A 46 14.02 -8.33 -19.75
C GLU A 46 12.54 -8.71 -19.61
N ASP A 47 11.92 -9.12 -20.74
CA ASP A 47 10.55 -9.64 -20.77
C ASP A 47 10.45 -10.89 -19.89
N HIS A 48 10.05 -10.69 -18.63
CA HIS A 48 9.82 -11.76 -17.67
C HIS A 48 8.47 -12.45 -17.93
N GLY A 49 8.25 -12.87 -19.18
CA GLY A 49 7.35 -13.97 -19.48
C GLY A 49 7.86 -15.21 -18.74
N VAL A 50 7.19 -15.57 -17.64
CA VAL A 50 7.60 -16.65 -16.74
C VAL A 50 7.35 -18.04 -17.32
N ASP A 51 8.03 -18.36 -18.42
CA ASP A 51 8.33 -19.74 -18.82
C ASP A 51 9.38 -20.32 -17.86
N LEU A 52 8.98 -20.47 -16.59
CA LEU A 52 9.69 -21.32 -15.65
C LEU A 52 9.37 -22.76 -16.07
N PRO A 53 10.31 -23.53 -16.66
CA PRO A 53 10.01 -24.87 -17.12
C PRO A 53 9.58 -25.70 -15.92
N LEU A 54 8.33 -26.13 -15.90
CA LEU A 54 7.72 -26.86 -14.78
C LEU A 54 8.20 -28.32 -14.80
N THR A 55 9.51 -28.49 -14.58
CA THR A 55 10.20 -29.77 -14.70
C THR A 55 9.64 -30.77 -13.69
N MET A 56 9.49 -32.03 -14.12
CA MET A 56 8.96 -33.11 -13.26
C MET A 56 9.80 -33.31 -11.98
N ALA A 57 11.07 -32.87 -11.97
CA ALA A 57 11.92 -32.84 -10.78
C ALA A 57 11.39 -31.90 -9.68
N ALA A 58 10.81 -30.74 -10.05
CA ALA A 58 10.21 -29.82 -9.08
C ALA A 58 8.96 -30.43 -8.40
N SER A 59 8.21 -31.29 -9.11
CA SER A 59 7.09 -32.04 -8.53
C SER A 59 7.55 -32.96 -7.39
N VAL A 60 8.69 -33.64 -7.55
CA VAL A 60 9.28 -34.50 -6.50
C VAL A 60 9.62 -33.68 -5.25
N VAL A 61 10.20 -32.48 -5.43
CA VAL A 61 10.51 -31.57 -4.32
C VAL A 61 9.23 -31.10 -3.61
N LEU A 62 8.18 -30.74 -4.35
CA LEU A 62 6.88 -30.37 -3.80
C LEU A 62 6.26 -31.51 -2.97
N THR A 63 6.34 -32.76 -3.44
CA THR A 63 5.88 -33.93 -2.67
C THR A 63 6.76 -34.29 -1.47
N GLY A 64 7.99 -33.76 -1.40
CA GLY A 64 8.94 -33.97 -0.31
C GLY A 64 8.94 -32.89 0.77
N LEU A 65 8.10 -31.86 0.64
CA LEU A 65 7.98 -30.79 1.63
C LEU A 65 7.35 -31.29 2.95
N PRO A 66 7.75 -30.73 4.11
CA PRO A 66 7.10 -31.05 5.38
C PRO A 66 5.62 -30.66 5.37
N GLN A 67 4.81 -31.39 6.13
CA GLN A 67 3.35 -31.31 6.08
C GLN A 67 2.80 -29.90 6.31
N ASP A 68 3.43 -29.11 7.18
CA ASP A 68 3.05 -27.71 7.45
C ASP A 68 3.21 -26.80 6.22
N ALA A 69 4.26 -27.01 5.42
CA ALA A 69 4.49 -26.26 4.18
C ALA A 69 3.47 -26.63 3.10
N HIS A 70 3.17 -27.93 2.95
CA HIS A 70 2.10 -28.38 2.05
C HIS A 70 0.72 -27.86 2.50
N ARG A 71 0.47 -27.78 3.82
CA ARG A 71 -0.76 -27.20 4.37
C ARG A 71 -0.87 -25.71 4.06
N ALA A 72 0.18 -24.93 4.33
CA ALA A 72 0.21 -23.49 4.07
C ALA A 72 0.02 -23.14 2.58
N LEU A 73 0.58 -23.93 1.67
CA LEU A 73 0.36 -23.77 0.22
C LEU A 73 -1.09 -24.07 -0.18
N ALA A 74 -1.67 -25.17 0.31
CA ALA A 74 -3.06 -25.53 0.00
C ALA A 74 -4.07 -24.52 0.57
N ASP A 75 -3.84 -23.99 1.77
CA ASP A 75 -4.68 -22.93 2.35
C ASP A 75 -4.53 -21.60 1.59
N ALA A 76 -3.34 -21.29 1.06
CA ALA A 76 -3.13 -20.13 0.20
C ALA A 76 -3.91 -20.24 -1.13
N GLU A 77 -3.77 -21.36 -1.83
CA GLU A 77 -4.41 -21.60 -3.13
C GLU A 77 -5.95 -21.66 -3.03
N ALA A 78 -6.46 -22.20 -1.92
CA ALA A 78 -7.89 -22.22 -1.61
C ALA A 78 -8.48 -20.81 -1.37
N ILE A 79 -7.71 -19.87 -0.83
CA ILE A 79 -8.13 -18.46 -0.68
C ILE A 79 -8.24 -17.80 -2.05
N ASP A 80 -7.25 -17.98 -2.94
CA ASP A 80 -7.18 -17.26 -4.22
C ASP A 80 -8.19 -17.79 -5.26
N THR A 81 -8.65 -19.04 -5.10
CA THR A 81 -9.82 -19.59 -5.82
C THR A 81 -11.16 -19.24 -5.13
N GLY A 82 -11.12 -18.68 -3.92
CA GLY A 82 -12.27 -18.47 -3.05
C GLY A 82 -13.12 -17.23 -3.36
N LYS A 83 -14.12 -16.99 -2.49
CA LYS A 83 -14.93 -15.77 -2.48
C LYS A 83 -14.75 -15.02 -1.17
N VAL A 84 -14.12 -13.86 -1.25
CA VAL A 84 -13.85 -12.97 -0.11
C VAL A 84 -14.96 -11.94 0.06
N THR A 85 -15.12 -11.43 1.28
CA THR A 85 -16.16 -10.45 1.61
C THR A 85 -15.56 -9.04 1.65
N VAL A 86 -16.15 -8.12 0.89
CA VAL A 86 -15.68 -6.73 0.75
C VAL A 86 -16.79 -5.78 1.21
N ARG A 87 -16.43 -4.80 2.04
CA ARG A 87 -17.34 -3.81 2.65
C ARG A 87 -16.99 -2.41 2.16
N PHE A 88 -17.88 -1.82 1.37
CA PHE A 88 -17.76 -0.46 0.88
C PHE A 88 -18.26 0.57 1.91
N GLN A 89 -17.43 1.56 2.21
CA GLN A 89 -17.76 2.66 3.12
C GLN A 89 -17.62 4.02 2.40
N PRO A 90 -18.69 4.82 2.29
CA PRO A 90 -18.56 6.16 1.71
C PRO A 90 -17.75 7.06 2.65
N LEU A 91 -16.82 7.81 2.08
CA LEU A 91 -16.25 9.02 2.70
C LEU A 91 -17.19 10.22 2.46
N PRO A 92 -17.05 11.35 3.20
CA PRO A 92 -17.99 12.47 3.14
C PRO A 92 -18.22 13.10 1.75
N SER A 93 -17.34 12.81 0.78
CA SER A 93 -17.44 13.28 -0.61
C SER A 93 -18.29 12.38 -1.53
N ALA A 94 -18.66 11.15 -1.13
CA ALA A 94 -19.27 10.15 -2.01
C ALA A 94 -20.75 9.84 -1.70
N PRO A 95 -21.57 9.51 -2.73
CA PRO A 95 -22.94 9.01 -2.54
C PRO A 95 -22.98 7.66 -1.80
N ILE A 96 -23.99 7.45 -0.95
CA ILE A 96 -24.12 6.24 -0.14
C ILE A 96 -24.72 5.08 -0.95
N LEU A 97 -23.99 3.96 -1.05
CA LEU A 97 -24.49 2.72 -1.68
C LEU A 97 -25.63 2.06 -0.89
N ARG A 98 -26.68 1.64 -1.60
CA ARG A 98 -27.84 0.88 -1.07
C ARG A 98 -27.50 -0.47 -0.42
N LYS A 99 -26.33 -1.04 -0.72
CA LYS A 99 -25.74 -2.21 -0.05
C LYS A 99 -24.24 -1.95 0.10
N ALA A 100 -23.71 -2.09 1.30
CA ALA A 100 -22.29 -1.89 1.58
C ALA A 100 -21.46 -3.16 1.35
N VAL A 101 -21.98 -4.33 1.71
CA VAL A 101 -21.23 -5.59 1.73
C VAL A 101 -21.55 -6.46 0.50
N PHE A 102 -20.51 -6.96 -0.16
CA PHE A 102 -20.60 -7.89 -1.29
C PHE A 102 -19.57 -9.02 -1.16
N LYS A 103 -19.83 -10.16 -1.81
CA LYS A 103 -18.85 -11.23 -1.97
C LYS A 103 -18.27 -11.18 -3.39
N ILE A 104 -16.94 -11.19 -3.49
CA ILE A 104 -16.18 -11.03 -4.73
C ILE A 104 -15.22 -12.21 -4.87
N SER A 105 -14.95 -12.68 -6.09
CA SER A 105 -13.95 -13.74 -6.32
C SER A 105 -12.56 -13.20 -6.00
N ALA A 106 -11.78 -13.94 -5.20
CA ALA A 106 -10.44 -13.54 -4.77
C ALA A 106 -9.46 -13.37 -5.93
N SER A 107 -9.64 -14.17 -6.98
CA SER A 107 -8.85 -14.21 -8.22
C SER A 107 -9.01 -12.99 -9.14
N GLN A 108 -9.90 -12.04 -8.81
CA GLN A 108 -10.06 -10.81 -9.58
C GLN A 108 -9.11 -9.70 -9.09
N LYS A 109 -8.76 -8.79 -10.01
CA LYS A 109 -7.96 -7.60 -9.74
C LYS A 109 -8.79 -6.45 -9.17
N PHE A 110 -8.17 -5.57 -8.39
CA PHE A 110 -8.83 -4.44 -7.72
C PHE A 110 -9.50 -3.46 -8.68
N GLU A 111 -9.05 -3.34 -9.93
CA GLU A 111 -9.73 -2.62 -11.01
C GLU A 111 -11.22 -2.98 -11.13
N THR A 112 -11.56 -4.26 -10.92
CA THR A 112 -12.95 -4.75 -10.96
C THR A 112 -13.79 -4.12 -9.84
N VAL A 113 -13.19 -3.83 -8.69
CA VAL A 113 -13.81 -3.15 -7.54
C VAL A 113 -14.13 -1.70 -7.89
N VAL A 114 -13.16 -0.99 -8.49
CA VAL A 114 -13.32 0.42 -8.91
C VAL A 114 -14.37 0.54 -10.03
N ASN A 115 -14.33 -0.36 -11.03
CA ASN A 115 -15.29 -0.40 -12.13
C ASN A 115 -16.71 -0.79 -11.65
N PHE A 116 -16.82 -1.61 -10.60
CA PHE A 116 -18.10 -1.89 -9.94
C PHE A 116 -18.62 -0.68 -9.18
N LEU A 117 -17.76 0.07 -8.48
CA LEU A 117 -18.14 1.30 -7.78
C LEU A 117 -18.65 2.37 -8.75
N ARG A 118 -17.92 2.67 -9.82
CA ARG A 118 -18.36 3.60 -10.89
C ARG A 118 -19.76 3.25 -11.42
N LYS A 119 -20.00 1.98 -11.77
CA LYS A 119 -21.29 1.46 -12.25
C LYS A 119 -22.41 1.44 -11.20
N LYS A 120 -22.12 1.70 -9.93
CA LYS A 120 -23.11 1.73 -8.82
C LYS A 120 -23.36 3.12 -8.25
N LEU A 121 -22.49 4.07 -8.56
CA LEU A 121 -22.56 5.47 -8.15
C LEU A 121 -23.00 6.39 -9.31
N ASP A 122 -23.27 5.82 -10.48
CA ASP A 122 -23.64 6.50 -11.75
C ASP A 122 -22.58 7.51 -12.22
N CYS A 123 -21.31 7.16 -12.00
CA CYS A 123 -20.16 7.97 -12.40
C CYS A 123 -20.02 8.01 -13.93
N LYS A 124 -19.76 9.21 -14.47
CA LYS A 124 -19.38 9.44 -15.86
C LYS A 124 -17.94 8.99 -16.09
N GLU A 125 -17.53 8.86 -17.35
CA GLU A 125 -16.16 8.48 -17.72
C GLU A 125 -15.10 9.49 -17.25
N ASN A 126 -15.48 10.76 -17.07
CA ASN A 126 -14.61 11.81 -16.53
C ASN A 126 -14.58 11.86 -15.00
N ASP A 127 -15.40 11.07 -14.31
CA ASP A 127 -15.50 11.10 -12.84
C ASP A 127 -14.45 10.15 -12.20
N SER A 128 -13.58 10.74 -11.38
CA SER A 128 -12.60 10.01 -10.57
C SER A 128 -13.24 9.39 -9.34
N VAL A 129 -13.01 8.10 -9.13
CA VAL A 129 -13.40 7.39 -7.91
C VAL A 129 -12.13 6.91 -7.20
N PHE A 130 -11.80 7.57 -6.09
CA PHE A 130 -10.67 7.22 -5.25
C PHE A 130 -11.09 6.13 -4.27
N CYS A 131 -10.27 5.11 -4.11
CA CYS A 131 -10.53 3.97 -3.23
C CYS A 131 -9.35 3.77 -2.29
N TYR A 132 -9.63 3.52 -1.02
CA TYR A 132 -8.63 3.30 0.02
C TYR A 132 -8.96 2.03 0.81
N ILE A 133 -7.95 1.21 1.11
CA ILE A 133 -8.09 0.07 2.02
C ILE A 133 -7.96 0.57 3.45
N ASN A 134 -8.91 0.20 4.32
CA ASN A 134 -8.95 0.53 5.75
C ASN A 134 -8.67 2.02 6.08
N ASN A 135 -8.96 2.93 5.14
CA ASN A 135 -8.64 4.36 5.18
C ASN A 135 -7.14 4.70 5.41
N VAL A 136 -6.21 3.84 4.98
CA VAL A 136 -4.76 4.03 5.19
C VAL A 136 -3.90 4.10 3.91
N PHE A 137 -4.26 3.40 2.84
CA PHE A 137 -3.56 3.48 1.54
C PHE A 137 -4.51 3.24 0.37
N ALA A 138 -4.13 3.72 -0.83
CA ALA A 138 -4.81 3.39 -2.08
C ALA A 138 -4.07 2.22 -2.77
N PRO A 139 -4.74 1.09 -3.05
CA PRO A 139 -4.13 -0.08 -3.71
C PRO A 139 -3.99 0.15 -5.22
N SER A 140 -3.09 -0.60 -5.86
CA SER A 140 -2.94 -0.56 -7.32
C SER A 140 -4.08 -1.29 -8.02
N LEU A 141 -4.46 -0.85 -9.23
CA LEU A 141 -5.60 -1.43 -9.97
C LEU A 141 -5.35 -2.90 -10.35
N ASP A 142 -4.10 -3.27 -10.59
CA ASP A 142 -3.67 -4.61 -10.93
C ASP A 142 -3.59 -5.59 -9.73
N GLU A 143 -3.69 -5.07 -8.49
CA GLU A 143 -3.51 -5.84 -7.26
C GLU A 143 -4.64 -6.88 -7.04
N GLY A 144 -4.28 -8.07 -6.55
CA GLY A 144 -5.23 -9.17 -6.35
C GLY A 144 -6.09 -9.00 -5.11
N ILE A 145 -7.42 -9.09 -5.25
CA ILE A 145 -8.37 -8.89 -4.13
C ILE A 145 -8.19 -9.99 -3.05
N GLY A 146 -7.80 -11.21 -3.43
CA GLY A 146 -7.45 -12.29 -2.51
C GLY A 146 -6.28 -11.94 -1.59
N GLY A 147 -5.20 -11.37 -2.14
CA GLY A 147 -4.05 -10.88 -1.38
C GLY A 147 -4.43 -9.71 -0.46
N LEU A 148 -5.15 -8.72 -0.98
CA LEU A 148 -5.65 -7.59 -0.20
C LEU A 148 -6.53 -8.03 0.99
N TRP A 149 -7.47 -8.96 0.79
CA TRP A 149 -8.29 -9.48 1.87
C TRP A 149 -7.46 -10.31 2.87
N ARG A 150 -6.49 -11.10 2.40
CA ARG A 150 -5.62 -11.90 3.27
C ARG A 150 -4.76 -11.02 4.20
N CYS A 151 -4.20 -9.93 3.69
CA CYS A 151 -3.30 -9.04 4.43
C CYS A 151 -4.02 -7.94 5.22
N PHE A 152 -5.21 -7.49 4.78
CA PHE A 152 -5.86 -6.28 5.29
C PHE A 152 -7.36 -6.45 5.64
N LYS A 153 -7.89 -7.68 5.76
CA LYS A 153 -9.23 -7.85 6.34
C LYS A 153 -9.30 -7.37 7.79
N ASN A 154 -10.48 -6.95 8.21
CA ASN A 154 -10.84 -6.83 9.62
C ASN A 154 -11.10 -8.24 10.20
N GLU A 155 -10.35 -8.62 11.23
CA GLU A 155 -10.42 -9.97 11.84
C GLU A 155 -11.76 -10.27 12.53
N THR A 156 -12.45 -9.25 13.05
CA THR A 156 -13.75 -9.40 13.72
C THR A 156 -14.90 -9.60 12.73
N ASP A 157 -14.78 -8.98 11.54
CA ASP A 157 -15.82 -8.89 10.52
C ASP A 157 -15.62 -9.90 9.37
N ASP A 158 -14.42 -10.49 9.24
CA ASP A 158 -13.94 -11.24 8.07
C ASP A 158 -14.11 -10.48 6.72
N GLN A 159 -13.98 -9.15 6.77
CA GLN A 159 -14.24 -8.24 5.65
C GLN A 159 -13.05 -7.33 5.36
N LEU A 160 -12.68 -7.21 4.08
CA LEU A 160 -11.82 -6.13 3.60
C LEU A 160 -12.66 -4.85 3.51
N TRP A 161 -12.28 -3.78 4.23
CA TRP A 161 -12.99 -2.51 4.15
C TRP A 161 -12.38 -1.63 3.05
N VAL A 162 -13.23 -1.14 2.16
CA VAL A 162 -12.87 -0.27 1.03
C VAL A 162 -13.61 1.05 1.17
N GLN A 163 -12.90 2.09 1.60
CA GLN A 163 -13.40 3.46 1.66
C GLN A 163 -13.35 4.09 0.26
N TYR A 164 -14.36 4.89 -0.11
CA TYR A 164 -14.43 5.53 -1.42
C TYR A 164 -14.84 7.00 -1.37
N SER A 165 -14.23 7.83 -2.23
CA SER A 165 -14.49 9.28 -2.39
C SER A 165 -14.46 9.70 -3.86
N MET A 166 -15.11 10.84 -4.16
CA MET A 166 -15.06 11.47 -5.49
C MET A 166 -13.91 12.49 -5.61
N THR A 167 -13.51 13.09 -4.48
CA THR A 167 -12.27 13.85 -4.35
C THR A 167 -11.17 12.98 -3.73
N PRO A 168 -9.87 13.23 -3.98
CA PRO A 168 -8.82 12.66 -3.14
C PRO A 168 -9.02 13.15 -1.68
N PHE A 169 -8.74 12.28 -0.71
CA PHE A 169 -8.83 12.60 0.73
C PHE A 169 -7.44 12.76 1.38
N PHE A 170 -6.42 12.12 0.81
CA PHE A 170 -5.02 12.32 1.15
C PHE A 170 -4.27 12.86 -0.07
N GLY A 171 -3.60 14.01 0.10
CA GLY A 171 -2.88 14.76 -0.94
C GLY A 171 -2.40 16.10 -0.38
#